data_AF-A0A7Y5KI41-F1
#
_entry.id   AF-A0A7Y5KI41-F1
#
_cell.length_a   1.000
_cell.length_b   1.000
_cell.length_c   1.000
_cell.angle_alpha   90.00
_cell.angle_beta   90.00
_cell.angle_gamma   90.00
#
_symmetry.space_group_name_H-M   'P 1'
#
loop_
_entity.id
_entity.type
_entity.pdbx_description
1 polymer ?
#
loop_
_entity_poly.entity_id
_entity_poly.type
_entity_poly.pdbx_seq_one_letter_code
_entity_poly.pdbx_strand_id
1 'polypeptide(L)'
;MNRSSAPSRLRPLAGAALALGVAVSVAAGASAIAGGATDDAARGPAAAVSRTGPASSVPSPAECTSMRAVAADVAGATSASGTGASVHAARGRAAALARATSSDDVREVAQNLADDLAAYRVALTTASADSGEAREAAGRRADLDVMIRGHVAAMRRLCGH
;
A
#
# COMPACT_ATOMS: atom_id res chain seq x y z
N MET A 1 -8.26 -63.25 -35.60
CA MET A 1 -8.37 -62.35 -36.76
C MET A 1 -7.60 -61.07 -36.46
N ASN A 2 -6.83 -60.61 -37.45
CA ASN A 2 -5.84 -59.52 -37.41
C ASN A 2 -6.44 -58.09 -37.54
N ARG A 3 -5.55 -57.11 -37.29
CA ARG A 3 -5.41 -55.70 -37.78
C ARG A 3 -5.83 -54.62 -36.75
N SER A 4 -4.91 -53.91 -36.08
CA SER A 4 -4.00 -52.82 -36.52
C SER A 4 -4.69 -51.61 -37.17
N SER A 5 -4.67 -50.45 -36.50
CA SER A 5 -4.19 -49.15 -37.03
C SER A 5 -4.20 -48.03 -35.96
N ALA A 6 -3.29 -47.08 -36.17
CA ALA A 6 -2.65 -46.12 -35.26
C ALA A 6 -3.46 -44.84 -34.86
N PRO A 7 -2.97 -44.05 -33.89
CA PRO A 7 -3.63 -42.84 -33.36
C PRO A 7 -3.40 -41.56 -34.19
N SER A 8 -4.41 -40.68 -34.21
CA SER A 8 -4.32 -39.33 -34.77
C SER A 8 -4.05 -38.27 -33.70
N ARG A 9 -3.32 -37.24 -34.15
CA ARG A 9 -2.48 -36.30 -33.40
C ARG A 9 -3.20 -35.02 -32.94
N LEU A 10 -2.66 -34.47 -31.84
CA LEU A 10 -2.31 -33.06 -31.55
C LEU A 10 -3.36 -31.95 -31.73
N ARG A 11 -3.60 -31.19 -30.64
CA ARG A 11 -3.34 -29.73 -30.56
C ARG A 11 -3.29 -29.29 -29.08
N PRO A 12 -2.12 -28.87 -28.54
CA PRO A 12 -2.07 -28.16 -27.28
C PRO A 12 -2.35 -26.67 -27.52
N LEU A 13 -3.34 -26.12 -26.81
CA LEU A 13 -3.48 -24.68 -26.66
C LEU A 13 -2.44 -24.20 -25.65
N ALA A 14 -1.45 -23.50 -26.19
CA ALA A 14 -0.48 -22.72 -25.44
C ALA A 14 -1.22 -21.62 -24.66
N GLY A 15 -1.25 -21.76 -23.33
CA GLY A 15 -1.51 -20.66 -22.40
C GLY A 15 -0.22 -20.37 -21.67
N ALA A 16 0.46 -19.30 -22.06
CA ALA A 16 1.74 -18.88 -21.52
C ALA A 16 1.62 -18.59 -20.01
N ALA A 17 2.26 -19.42 -19.19
CA ALA A 17 2.55 -19.09 -17.81
C ALA A 17 3.71 -18.08 -17.80
N LEU A 18 3.40 -16.80 -17.59
CA LEU A 18 4.41 -15.80 -17.23
C LEU A 18 4.89 -16.10 -15.81
N ALA A 19 5.96 -16.88 -15.70
CA ALA A 19 6.77 -16.95 -14.50
C ALA A 19 7.65 -15.70 -14.43
N LEU A 20 7.17 -14.64 -13.76
CA LEU A 20 8.06 -13.55 -13.35
C LEU A 20 8.87 -14.02 -12.13
N GLY A 21 10.00 -14.65 -12.41
CA GLY A 21 11.07 -14.78 -11.44
C GLY A 21 11.70 -13.41 -11.21
N VAL A 22 11.47 -12.82 -10.03
CA VAL A 22 12.22 -11.63 -9.63
C VAL A 22 13.54 -12.10 -9.01
N ALA A 23 14.62 -11.76 -9.70
CA ALA A 23 15.98 -12.03 -9.29
C ALA A 23 16.34 -11.21 -8.03
N VAL A 24 16.71 -11.89 -6.95
CA VAL A 24 17.36 -11.26 -5.80
C VAL A 24 18.81 -10.98 -6.19
N SER A 25 19.15 -9.70 -6.36
CA SER A 25 20.54 -9.27 -6.51
C SER A 25 21.09 -8.90 -5.14
N VAL A 26 21.84 -9.81 -4.52
CA VAL A 26 22.75 -9.48 -3.42
C VAL A 26 24.04 -8.98 -4.08
N ALA A 27 24.32 -7.68 -4.00
CA ALA A 27 25.60 -7.12 -4.43
C ALA A 27 26.30 -6.48 -3.23
N ALA A 28 27.31 -7.19 -2.73
CA ALA A 28 28.33 -6.70 -1.84
C ALA A 28 29.41 -5.91 -2.63
N GLY A 29 30.06 -4.97 -1.95
CA GLY A 29 31.27 -4.27 -2.42
C GLY A 29 30.99 -2.98 -3.17
N ALA A 30 31.84 -1.97 -3.17
CA ALA A 30 33.05 -1.67 -2.41
C ALA A 30 33.28 -0.16 -2.61
N SER A 31 33.85 0.48 -1.61
CA SER A 31 34.22 1.90 -1.58
C SER A 31 35.22 2.26 -2.67
N ALA A 32 34.94 3.35 -3.40
CA ALA A 32 35.95 4.11 -4.12
C ALA A 32 35.65 5.60 -4.00
N ILE A 33 36.36 6.25 -3.08
CA ILE A 33 36.54 7.70 -3.05
C ILE A 33 37.82 7.97 -3.84
N ALA A 34 37.74 8.71 -4.93
CA ALA A 34 38.90 9.38 -5.49
C ALA A 34 38.42 10.61 -6.27
N GLY A 35 38.69 11.78 -5.69
CA GLY A 35 38.47 13.08 -6.32
C GLY A 35 39.50 13.36 -7.42
N GLY A 36 39.22 14.40 -8.19
CA GLY A 36 40.13 14.96 -9.18
C GLY A 36 39.37 15.89 -10.10
N ALA A 37 39.43 17.19 -9.81
CA ALA A 37 38.98 18.25 -10.68
C ALA A 37 39.82 18.29 -11.97
N THR A 38 39.22 18.68 -13.10
CA THR A 38 39.75 19.69 -14.04
C THR A 38 38.70 20.02 -15.10
N ASP A 39 38.67 21.30 -15.42
CA ASP A 39 37.81 22.03 -16.35
C ASP A 39 37.72 21.42 -17.76
N ASP A 40 36.55 21.44 -18.39
CA ASP A 40 36.16 22.43 -19.41
C ASP A 40 34.92 21.99 -20.23
N ALA A 41 34.15 22.99 -20.68
CA ALA A 41 33.23 23.00 -21.82
C ALA A 41 32.05 21.99 -21.91
N ALA A 42 30.83 22.45 -21.57
CA ALA A 42 29.74 22.64 -22.55
C ALA A 42 28.37 22.96 -21.91
N ARG A 43 28.00 24.24 -22.02
CA ARG A 43 26.67 24.84 -22.17
C ARG A 43 25.45 23.88 -22.32
N GLY A 44 24.56 23.87 -21.32
CA GLY A 44 23.10 23.95 -21.50
C GLY A 44 22.25 22.79 -20.96
N PRO A 45 21.05 23.06 -20.38
CA PRO A 45 20.56 22.38 -19.20
C PRO A 45 19.32 21.50 -19.46
N ALA A 46 19.29 20.28 -18.95
CA ALA A 46 18.03 19.55 -18.76
C ALA A 46 18.20 18.40 -17.76
N ALA A 47 17.77 18.67 -16.52
CA ALA A 47 17.23 17.72 -15.56
C ALA A 47 17.87 16.31 -15.56
N ALA A 48 19.09 16.22 -15.03
CA ALA A 48 19.36 15.07 -14.18
C ALA A 48 18.42 15.21 -12.98
N VAL A 49 17.24 14.60 -13.06
CA VAL A 49 16.54 14.15 -11.86
C VAL A 49 17.51 13.15 -11.22
N SER A 50 18.40 13.70 -10.40
CA SER A 50 18.96 12.99 -9.29
C SER A 50 17.75 12.51 -8.52
N ARG A 51 17.35 11.27 -8.79
CA ARG A 51 16.63 10.45 -7.82
C ARG A 51 17.58 10.30 -6.67
N THR A 52 17.67 11.35 -5.85
CA THR A 52 18.07 11.25 -4.46
C THR A 52 17.30 10.05 -3.93
N GLY A 53 18.05 9.02 -3.51
CA GLY A 53 17.48 7.84 -2.87
C GLY A 53 16.51 8.27 -1.76
N PRO A 54 15.59 7.38 -1.36
CA PRO A 54 14.48 7.76 -0.51
C PRO A 54 15.04 8.43 0.74
N ALA A 55 14.76 9.72 0.89
CA ALA A 55 14.83 10.33 2.19
C ALA A 55 13.70 9.67 2.98
N SER A 56 14.00 8.54 3.64
CA SER A 56 13.20 8.04 4.74
C SER A 56 13.28 9.12 5.80
N SER A 57 12.38 10.08 5.62
CA SER A 57 12.31 11.32 6.37
C SER A 57 11.48 10.97 7.58
N VAL A 58 12.12 11.05 8.75
CA VAL A 58 11.39 11.03 10.01
C VAL A 58 10.26 12.07 9.90
N PRO A 59 9.00 11.71 10.18
CA PRO A 59 7.89 12.64 10.05
C PRO A 59 8.14 13.90 10.87
N SER A 60 7.83 15.05 10.29
CA SER A 60 7.87 16.32 10.99
C SER A 60 6.86 16.35 12.15
N PRO A 61 7.04 17.24 13.16
CA PRO A 61 6.06 17.40 14.23
C PRO A 61 4.63 17.71 13.73
N ALA A 62 4.52 18.46 12.62
CA ALA A 62 3.23 18.77 12.00
C ALA A 62 2.57 17.55 11.35
N GLU A 63 3.35 16.69 10.70
CA GLU A 63 2.87 15.40 10.18
C GLU A 63 2.45 14.47 11.32
N CYS A 64 3.17 14.46 12.43
CA CYS A 64 2.78 13.70 13.62
C CYS A 64 1.48 14.19 14.26
N THR A 65 1.24 15.51 14.31
CA THR A 65 -0.06 16.05 14.72
C THR A 65 -1.18 15.60 13.78
N SER A 66 -0.94 15.64 12.47
CA SER A 66 -1.90 15.22 11.45
C SER A 66 -2.22 13.73 11.54
N MET A 67 -1.20 12.88 11.71
CA MET A 67 -1.36 11.42 11.92
C MET A 67 -2.15 11.12 13.19
N ARG A 68 -1.92 11.84 14.29
CA ARG A 68 -2.70 11.68 15.52
C ARG A 68 -4.17 12.06 15.34
N ALA A 69 -4.45 13.13 14.59
CA ALA A 69 -5.81 13.53 14.27
C ALA A 69 -6.52 12.44 13.42
N VAL A 70 -5.85 11.94 12.38
CA VAL A 70 -6.37 10.82 11.56
C VAL A 70 -6.62 9.58 12.42
N ALA A 71 -5.70 9.22 13.32
CA ALA A 71 -5.87 8.08 14.22
C ALA A 71 -7.09 8.24 15.16
N ALA A 72 -7.32 9.44 15.70
CA ALA A 72 -8.48 9.72 16.54
C ALA A 72 -9.80 9.63 15.75
N ASP A 73 -9.80 10.17 14.52
CA ASP A 73 -10.94 10.10 13.62
C ASP A 73 -11.29 8.67 13.22
N VAL A 74 -10.28 7.84 12.96
CA VAL A 74 -10.45 6.41 12.65
C VAL A 74 -11.00 5.66 13.86
N ALA A 75 -10.47 5.90 15.06
CA ALA A 75 -10.98 5.27 16.27
C ALA A 75 -12.46 5.61 16.53
N GLY A 76 -12.88 6.85 16.28
CA GLY A 76 -14.28 7.23 16.33
C GLY A 76 -15.12 6.54 15.24
N ALA A 77 -14.59 6.44 14.02
CA ALA A 77 -15.28 5.86 12.88
C ALA A 77 -15.49 4.33 12.96
N THR A 78 -14.56 3.60 13.57
CA THR A 78 -14.66 2.13 13.74
C THR A 78 -15.25 1.71 15.09
N SER A 79 -15.65 2.67 15.92
CA SER A 79 -16.35 2.40 17.18
C SER A 79 -17.77 1.86 16.96
N ALA A 80 -18.40 1.39 18.04
CA ALA A 80 -19.79 0.89 18.00
C ALA A 80 -20.82 1.95 17.56
N SER A 81 -20.53 3.25 17.72
CA SER A 81 -21.36 4.36 17.26
C SER A 81 -20.93 4.93 15.90
N GLY A 82 -19.93 4.32 15.27
CA GLY A 82 -19.44 4.70 13.94
C GLY A 82 -20.54 4.56 12.87
N THR A 83 -20.51 5.47 11.89
CA THR A 83 -21.45 5.47 10.76
C THR A 83 -20.69 5.37 9.44
N GLY A 84 -21.37 4.99 8.36
CA GLY A 84 -20.76 5.02 7.03
C GLY A 84 -20.22 6.41 6.64
N ALA A 85 -20.85 7.48 7.14
CA ALA A 85 -20.41 8.85 6.94
C ALA A 85 -19.11 9.17 7.71
N SER A 86 -18.99 8.74 8.97
CA SER A 86 -17.75 8.96 9.74
C SER A 86 -16.58 8.17 9.16
N VAL A 87 -16.81 6.94 8.68
CA VAL A 87 -15.81 6.15 7.95
C VAL A 87 -15.39 6.83 6.65
N HIS A 88 -16.34 7.41 5.90
CA HIS A 88 -16.02 8.15 4.68
C HIS A 88 -15.16 9.40 4.97
N ALA A 89 -15.48 10.14 6.03
CA ALA A 89 -14.70 11.30 6.46
C ALA A 89 -13.29 10.90 6.94
N ALA A 90 -13.16 9.80 7.71
CA ALA A 90 -11.87 9.26 8.12
C ALA A 90 -11.02 8.85 6.90
N ARG A 91 -11.61 8.17 5.91
CA ARG A 91 -10.95 7.87 4.63
C ARG A 91 -10.47 9.13 3.92
N GLY A 92 -11.32 10.15 3.83
CA GLY A 92 -10.97 11.42 3.17
C GLY A 92 -9.75 12.09 3.82
N ARG A 93 -9.66 12.04 5.15
CA ARG A 93 -8.52 12.57 5.91
C ARG A 93 -7.25 11.74 5.75
N ALA A 94 -7.34 10.41 5.76
CA ALA A 94 -6.21 9.54 5.46
C ALA A 94 -5.67 9.80 4.03
N ALA A 95 -6.54 9.93 3.04
CA ALA A 95 -6.14 10.26 1.67
C ALA A 95 -5.54 11.67 1.55
N ALA A 96 -6.03 12.64 2.32
CA ALA A 96 -5.44 13.99 2.37
C ALA A 96 -4.03 13.96 2.99
N LEU A 97 -3.83 13.20 4.07
CA LEU A 97 -2.51 12.99 4.69
C LEU A 97 -1.52 12.39 3.69
N ALA A 98 -1.90 11.34 2.97
CA ALA A 98 -1.05 10.71 1.96
C ALA A 98 -0.59 11.69 0.87
N ARG A 99 -1.44 12.64 0.47
CA ARG A 99 -1.08 13.67 -0.53
C ARG A 99 -0.20 14.78 0.04
N ALA A 100 -0.31 15.07 1.33
CA ALA A 100 0.37 16.18 1.97
C ALA A 100 1.77 15.84 2.50
N THR A 101 2.03 14.56 2.81
CA THR A 101 3.30 14.14 3.39
C THR A 101 4.44 14.07 2.37
N SER A 102 5.65 14.38 2.81
CA SER A 102 6.88 14.13 2.05
C SER A 102 7.51 12.77 2.37
N SER A 103 7.08 12.08 3.44
CA SER A 103 7.59 10.77 3.85
C SER A 103 6.88 9.65 3.10
N ASP A 104 7.65 8.77 2.44
CA ASP A 104 7.10 7.64 1.70
C ASP A 104 6.45 6.59 2.62
N ASP A 105 7.01 6.37 3.81
CA ASP A 105 6.44 5.46 4.81
C ASP A 105 5.07 5.96 5.29
N VAL A 106 4.95 7.27 5.56
CA VAL A 106 3.65 7.88 5.94
C VAL A 106 2.67 7.80 4.78
N ARG A 107 3.14 8.02 3.54
CA ARG A 107 2.31 7.96 2.33
C ARG A 107 1.72 6.57 2.13
N GLU A 108 2.55 5.53 2.21
CA GLU A 108 2.15 4.13 2.07
C GLU A 108 1.15 3.73 3.15
N VAL A 109 1.47 3.99 4.43
CA VAL A 109 0.58 3.65 5.55
C VAL A 109 -0.76 4.38 5.45
N ALA A 110 -0.76 5.65 5.05
CA ALA A 110 -1.99 6.43 4.89
C ALA A 110 -2.85 5.97 3.69
N GLN A 111 -2.22 5.53 2.60
CA GLN A 111 -2.93 4.97 1.44
C GLN A 111 -3.60 3.63 1.80
N ASN A 112 -2.84 2.70 2.39
CA ASN A 112 -3.37 1.41 2.83
C ASN A 112 -4.53 1.59 3.82
N LEU A 113 -4.39 2.52 4.78
CA LEU A 113 -5.48 2.87 5.69
C LEU A 113 -6.72 3.41 4.94
N ALA A 114 -6.53 4.27 3.94
CA ALA A 114 -7.65 4.82 3.17
C ALA A 114 -8.40 3.74 2.36
N ASP A 115 -7.68 2.76 1.84
CA ASP A 115 -8.24 1.64 1.09
C ASP A 115 -8.96 0.64 2.00
N ASP A 116 -8.39 0.32 3.16
CA ASP A 116 -9.07 -0.52 4.16
C ASP A 116 -10.34 0.15 4.71
N LEU A 117 -10.32 1.47 4.93
CA LEU A 117 -11.53 2.22 5.30
C LEU A 117 -12.59 2.20 4.19
N ALA A 118 -12.18 2.14 2.92
CA ALA A 118 -13.09 1.96 1.80
C ALA A 118 -13.77 0.58 1.85
N ALA A 119 -12.99 -0.47 2.05
CA ALA A 119 -13.48 -1.84 2.19
C ALA A 119 -14.37 -1.99 3.43
N TYR A 120 -13.99 -1.37 4.56
CA TYR A 120 -14.75 -1.38 5.80
C TYR A 120 -16.14 -0.76 5.61
N ARG A 121 -16.21 0.35 4.85
CA ARG A 121 -17.50 0.98 4.51
C ARG A 121 -18.38 0.07 3.66
N VAL A 122 -17.82 -0.71 2.74
CA VAL A 122 -18.58 -1.68 1.94
C VAL A 122 -19.11 -2.82 2.82
N ALA A 123 -18.28 -3.32 3.74
CA ALA A 123 -18.69 -4.30 4.74
C ALA A 123 -19.77 -3.76 5.70
N LEU A 124 -19.77 -2.44 5.96
CA LEU A 124 -20.84 -1.76 6.69
C LEU A 124 -22.19 -1.85 5.99
N THR A 125 -22.21 -1.62 4.67
CA THR A 125 -23.45 -1.57 3.87
C THR A 125 -23.95 -2.94 3.41
N THR A 126 -23.11 -3.97 3.42
CA THR A 126 -23.52 -5.35 3.05
C THR A 126 -24.11 -6.13 4.22
N ALA A 127 -23.76 -5.78 5.47
CA ALA A 127 -24.31 -6.43 6.66
C ALA A 127 -25.83 -6.24 6.85
N SER A 128 -26.47 -5.41 6.02
CA SER A 128 -27.91 -5.18 5.98
C SER A 128 -28.69 -6.11 5.05
N ALA A 129 -28.03 -7.06 4.36
CA ALA A 129 -28.66 -8.10 3.53
C ALA A 129 -28.79 -9.44 4.28
N ASP A 130 -29.33 -10.48 3.64
CA ASP A 130 -29.70 -11.79 4.22
C ASP A 130 -28.75 -12.36 5.29
N SER A 131 -29.29 -13.12 6.25
CA SER A 131 -28.60 -13.52 7.48
C SER A 131 -27.26 -14.25 7.30
N GLY A 132 -27.07 -14.96 6.17
CA GLY A 132 -25.80 -15.58 5.79
C GLY A 132 -24.75 -14.55 5.34
N GLU A 133 -25.13 -13.63 4.45
CA GLU A 133 -24.27 -12.55 3.97
C GLU A 133 -23.93 -11.55 5.09
N ALA A 134 -24.87 -11.31 6.01
CA ALA A 134 -24.64 -10.47 7.17
C ALA A 134 -23.55 -11.04 8.09
N ARG A 135 -23.53 -12.36 8.30
CA ARG A 135 -22.51 -13.03 9.13
C ARG A 135 -21.13 -12.97 8.48
N GLU A 136 -21.06 -13.19 7.17
CA GLU A 136 -19.81 -13.08 6.41
C GLU A 136 -19.30 -11.63 6.37
N ALA A 137 -20.19 -10.65 6.16
CA ALA A 137 -19.87 -9.24 6.21
C ALA A 137 -19.37 -8.80 7.60
N ALA A 138 -19.92 -9.35 8.68
CA ALA A 138 -19.43 -9.12 10.04
C ALA A 138 -18.02 -9.70 10.25
N GLY A 139 -17.74 -10.89 9.72
CA GLY A 139 -16.39 -11.49 9.72
C GLY A 139 -15.39 -10.60 8.98
N ARG A 140 -15.70 -10.22 7.73
CA ARG A 140 -14.86 -9.30 6.95
C ARG A 140 -14.63 -7.96 7.66
N ARG A 141 -15.66 -7.42 8.34
CA ARG A 141 -15.53 -6.19 9.11
C ARG A 141 -14.53 -6.35 10.26
N ALA A 142 -14.55 -7.48 10.96
CA ALA A 142 -13.62 -7.74 12.06
C ALA A 142 -12.17 -7.83 11.56
N ASP A 143 -11.94 -8.50 10.43
CA ASP A 143 -10.61 -8.60 9.82
C ASP A 143 -10.08 -7.22 9.38
N LEU A 144 -10.93 -6.41 8.74
CA LEU A 144 -10.59 -5.05 8.34
C LEU A 144 -10.31 -4.14 9.54
N ASP A 145 -11.04 -4.30 10.65
CA ASP A 145 -10.77 -3.54 11.88
C ASP A 145 -9.38 -3.85 12.46
N VAL A 146 -8.91 -5.10 12.34
CA VAL A 146 -7.55 -5.48 12.73
C VAL A 146 -6.51 -4.79 11.85
N MET A 147 -6.72 -4.78 10.52
CA MET A 147 -5.82 -4.10 9.56
C MET A 147 -5.74 -2.60 9.84
N ILE A 148 -6.91 -1.96 10.01
CA ILE A 148 -7.03 -0.53 10.35
C ILE A 148 -6.27 -0.21 11.64
N ARG A 149 -6.45 -1.01 12.70
CA ARG A 149 -5.71 -0.85 13.95
C ARG A 149 -4.20 -1.02 13.77
N GLY A 150 -3.77 -1.93 12.89
CA GLY A 150 -2.38 -2.11 12.50
C GLY A 150 -1.77 -0.85 11.88
N HIS A 151 -2.49 -0.22 10.93
CA HIS A 151 -2.05 1.02 10.29
C HIS A 151 -2.03 2.20 11.26
N VAL A 152 -3.04 2.33 12.13
CA VAL A 152 -3.04 3.35 13.20
C VAL A 152 -1.85 3.17 14.14
N ALA A 153 -1.52 1.93 14.51
CA ALA A 153 -0.34 1.64 15.32
C ALA A 153 0.97 1.95 14.57
N ALA A 154 1.03 1.70 13.26
CA ALA A 154 2.19 2.08 12.44
C ALA A 154 2.40 3.59 12.41
N MET A 155 1.34 4.38 12.23
CA MET A 155 1.41 5.85 12.29
C MET A 155 1.94 6.35 13.64
N ARG A 156 1.54 5.71 14.74
CA ARG A 156 2.04 6.04 16.09
C ARG A 156 3.54 5.76 16.24
N ARG A 157 3.99 4.59 15.76
CA ARG A 157 5.41 4.21 15.79
C ARG A 157 6.29 5.14 14.97
N LEU A 158 5.82 5.58 13.80
CA LEU A 158 6.52 6.58 12.97
C LEU A 158 6.73 7.91 13.71
N CYS A 159 5.93 8.20 14.73
CA CYS A 159 6.06 9.38 15.61
C CYS A 159 6.73 9.08 16.96
N GLY A 160 7.26 7.88 17.16
CA GLY A 160 7.93 7.46 18.40
C GLY A 160 6.99 7.10 19.56
N HIS A 161 5.77 6.61 19.29
CA HIS A 161 4.79 6.15 20.30
C HIS A 161 4.51 4.66 20.20
#